data_AF-A0AB39TWS1-F1
#
_entry.id   AF-A0AB39TWS1-F1
#
_cell.length_a   1.000
_cell.length_b   1.000
_cell.length_c   1.000
_cell.angle_alpha   90.00
_cell.angle_beta   90.00
_cell.angle_gamma   90.00
#
_symmetry.space_group_name_H-M   'P 1'
#
loop_
_entity.id
_entity.type
_entity.pdbx_description
1 polymer ?
#
loop_
_entity_poly.entity_id
_entity_poly.type
_entity_poly.pdbx_seq_one_letter_code
_entity_poly.pdbx_strand_id
1 'polypeptide(L)'
;MALSPALHHAVPLRGVLAAGVLGCAFSLSLAGPAVAVSAAVRHKAQVVGATIALGAVGFAVNFIALAWQPANPLRYLSPFHYYTPGDALAQGGFARGSLAVLVTVGLAGLGAAVPLLLRRDLAP
;
A
#
# COMPACT_ATOMS: atom_id res chain seq x y z
N MET A 1 -20.44 6.79 29.18
CA MET A 1 -20.16 7.50 27.91
C MET A 1 -19.18 8.67 28.14
N ALA A 2 -18.01 8.39 28.75
CA ALA A 2 -17.03 9.41 29.17
C ALA A 2 -15.63 9.22 28.55
N LEU A 3 -15.44 8.20 27.70
CA LEU A 3 -14.15 7.93 27.03
C LEU A 3 -13.88 8.84 25.82
N SER A 4 -14.91 9.44 25.23
CA SER A 4 -14.79 10.24 24.00
C SER A 4 -13.84 11.44 24.12
N PRO A 5 -13.91 12.30 25.16
CA PRO A 5 -13.08 13.51 25.24
C PRO A 5 -11.59 13.19 25.40
N ALA A 6 -11.25 12.16 26.20
CA ALA A 6 -9.87 11.74 26.42
C ALA A 6 -9.24 11.14 25.14
N LEU A 7 -10.02 10.39 24.37
CA LEU A 7 -9.59 9.84 23.08
C LEU A 7 -9.33 10.92 22.03
N HIS A 8 -10.15 11.98 21.96
CA HIS A 8 -9.92 13.09 21.05
C HIS A 8 -8.68 13.92 21.40
N HIS A 9 -8.27 13.90 22.67
CA HIS A 9 -7.05 14.54 23.14
C HIS A 9 -5.80 13.69 22.85
N ALA A 10 -5.92 12.37 22.93
CA ALA A 10 -4.85 11.43 22.61
C ALA A 10 -4.67 11.17 21.10
N VAL A 11 -5.76 11.24 20.33
CA VAL A 11 -5.77 11.05 18.87
C VAL A 11 -6.61 12.16 18.23
N PRO A 12 -5.98 13.27 17.78
CA PRO A 12 -6.72 14.35 17.17
C PRO A 12 -7.39 13.89 15.87
N LEU A 13 -8.58 14.43 15.55
CA LEU A 13 -9.31 14.17 14.30
C LEU A 13 -8.43 14.32 13.05
N ARG A 14 -7.51 15.30 13.08
CA ARG A 14 -6.52 15.52 12.03
C ARG A 14 -5.60 14.31 11.83
N GLY A 15 -5.20 13.63 12.89
CA GLY A 15 -4.41 12.41 12.82
C GLY A 15 -5.19 11.23 12.25
N VAL A 16 -6.47 11.10 12.60
CA VAL A 16 -7.34 10.08 12.00
C VAL A 16 -7.48 10.32 10.50
N LEU A 17 -7.72 11.56 10.07
CA LEU A 17 -7.79 11.91 8.64
C LEU A 17 -6.46 11.66 7.93
N ALA A 18 -5.34 12.05 8.53
CA ALA A 18 -4.00 11.82 7.98
C ALA A 18 -3.72 10.31 7.80
N ALA A 19 -4.04 9.50 8.81
CA ALA A 19 -3.89 8.05 8.74
C ALA A 19 -4.84 7.44 7.71
N GLY A 20 -6.07 7.94 7.59
CA GLY A 20 -7.03 7.52 6.57
C GLY A 20 -6.52 7.78 5.14
N VAL A 21 -6.02 8.99 4.88
CA VAL A 21 -5.42 9.33 3.57
C VAL A 21 -4.23 8.42 3.25
N LEU A 22 -3.35 8.20 4.23
CA LEU A 22 -2.20 7.32 4.06
C LEU A 22 -2.62 5.86 3.83
N GLY A 23 -3.67 5.40 4.52
CA GLY A 23 -4.30 4.10 4.32
C GLY A 23 -4.86 3.95 2.91
N CYS A 24 -5.59 4.95 2.39
CA CYS A 24 -6.07 4.95 1.01
C CYS A 24 -4.93 4.87 -0.01
N ALA A 25 -3.86 5.65 0.19
CA ALA A 25 -2.70 5.61 -0.68
C ALA A 25 -1.98 4.25 -0.62
N PHE A 26 -1.87 3.66 0.57
CA PHE A 26 -1.31 2.32 0.73
C PHE A 26 -2.16 1.26 0.04
N SER A 27 -3.48 1.27 0.22
CA SER A 27 -4.41 0.39 -0.49
C SER A 27 -4.29 0.55 -2.00
N LEU A 28 -4.19 1.79 -2.50
CA LEU A 28 -3.99 2.08 -3.91
C LEU A 28 -2.66 1.48 -4.41
N SER A 29 -1.58 1.59 -3.62
CA SER A 29 -0.26 1.03 -3.97
C SER A 29 -0.26 -0.49 -4.12
N LEU A 30 -1.17 -1.20 -3.42
CA LEU A 30 -1.34 -2.65 -3.55
C LEU A 30 -2.35 -3.00 -4.67
N ALA A 31 -3.43 -2.22 -4.76
CA ALA A 31 -4.49 -2.44 -5.73
C ALA A 31 -3.98 -2.26 -7.17
N GLY A 32 -3.14 -1.25 -7.46
CA GLY A 32 -2.59 -1.03 -8.80
C GLY A 32 -1.88 -2.26 -9.37
N PRO A 33 -0.84 -2.78 -8.70
CA PRO A 33 -0.18 -4.03 -9.09
C PRO A 33 -1.12 -5.23 -9.14
N ALA A 34 -2.06 -5.36 -8.20
CA ALA A 34 -3.05 -6.44 -8.22
C ALA A 34 -3.95 -6.39 -9.48
N VAL A 35 -4.36 -5.19 -9.90
CA VAL A 35 -5.13 -4.97 -11.13
C VAL A 35 -4.27 -5.29 -12.36
N ALA A 36 -2.99 -4.90 -12.38
CA ALA A 36 -2.07 -5.28 -13.46
C ALA A 36 -1.91 -6.81 -13.58
N VAL A 37 -1.77 -7.51 -12.46
CA VAL A 37 -1.72 -8.97 -12.43
C VAL A 37 -3.03 -9.58 -12.92
N SER A 38 -4.18 -9.06 -12.49
CA SER A 38 -5.49 -9.50 -12.98
C SER A 38 -5.65 -9.27 -14.49
N ALA A 39 -5.06 -8.21 -15.02
CA ALA A 39 -5.04 -7.95 -16.45
C ALA A 39 -4.14 -8.96 -17.18
N ALA A 40 -2.97 -9.32 -16.64
CA ALA A 40 -2.05 -10.27 -17.27
C ALA A 40 -2.52 -11.74 -17.24
N VAL A 41 -3.23 -12.14 -16.19
CA VAL A 41 -3.50 -13.56 -15.89
C VAL A 41 -4.95 -13.95 -16.19
N ARG A 42 -5.17 -15.14 -16.75
CA ARG A 42 -6.52 -15.63 -17.12
C ARG A 42 -7.26 -16.35 -15.98
N HIS A 43 -6.56 -17.05 -15.09
CA HIS A 43 -7.19 -17.84 -14.03
C HIS A 43 -7.33 -17.05 -12.72
N LYS A 44 -8.55 -17.00 -12.18
CA LYS A 44 -8.87 -16.29 -10.92
C LYS A 44 -7.99 -16.74 -9.74
N ALA A 45 -7.73 -18.04 -9.60
CA ALA A 45 -6.90 -18.58 -8.52
C ALA A 45 -5.46 -18.04 -8.57
N GLN A 46 -4.89 -17.90 -9.77
CA GLN A 46 -3.55 -17.36 -9.96
C GLN A 46 -3.50 -15.86 -9.64
N VAL A 47 -4.54 -15.10 -9.99
CA VAL A 47 -4.65 -13.67 -9.64
C VAL A 47 -4.69 -13.47 -8.12
N VAL A 48 -5.52 -14.25 -7.43
CA VAL A 48 -5.63 -14.20 -5.96
C VAL A 48 -4.30 -14.59 -5.32
N GLY A 49 -3.69 -15.70 -5.76
CA GLY A 49 -2.40 -16.16 -5.24
C GLY A 49 -1.28 -15.13 -5.43
N ALA A 50 -1.16 -14.55 -6.63
CA ALA A 50 -0.16 -13.53 -6.92
C ALA A 50 -0.39 -12.24 -6.12
N THR A 51 -1.64 -11.83 -5.93
CA THR A 51 -1.98 -10.65 -5.10
C THR A 51 -1.60 -10.87 -3.64
N ILE A 52 -1.92 -12.06 -3.09
CA ILE A 52 -1.53 -12.43 -1.72
C ILE A 52 -0.01 -12.48 -1.60
N ALA A 53 0.68 -13.08 -2.58
CA ALA A 53 2.13 -13.17 -2.59
C ALA A 53 2.79 -11.77 -2.62
N LEU A 54 2.28 -10.83 -3.43
CA LEU A 54 2.78 -9.44 -3.46
C LEU A 54 2.69 -8.79 -2.08
N GLY A 55 1.55 -8.92 -1.39
CA GLY A 55 1.37 -8.39 -0.05
C GLY A 55 2.28 -9.06 0.99
N ALA A 56 2.26 -10.40 1.03
CA ALA A 56 3.00 -11.19 2.01
C ALA A 56 4.52 -11.05 1.86
N VAL A 57 5.04 -11.12 0.62
CA VAL A 57 6.46 -10.92 0.32
C VAL A 57 6.85 -9.48 0.61
N GLY A 58 6.05 -8.49 0.20
CA GLY A 58 6.30 -7.09 0.51
C GLY A 58 6.42 -6.85 2.02
N PHE A 59 5.53 -7.45 2.82
CA PHE A 59 5.59 -7.38 4.27
C PHE A 59 6.84 -8.06 4.84
N ALA A 60 7.12 -9.29 4.40
CA ALA A 60 8.29 -10.06 4.85
C ALA A 60 9.60 -9.33 4.54
N VAL A 61 9.74 -8.77 3.34
CA VAL A 61 10.90 -7.97 2.93
C VAL A 61 11.07 -6.76 3.84
N ASN A 62 10.00 -6.03 4.14
CA ASN A 62 10.06 -4.90 5.06
C ASN A 62 10.50 -5.33 6.47
N PHE A 63 9.93 -6.42 6.97
CA PHE A 63 10.28 -6.94 8.29
C PHE A 63 11.76 -7.34 8.38
N ILE A 64 12.26 -8.10 7.40
CA ILE A 64 13.66 -8.51 7.32
C ILE A 64 14.58 -7.30 7.20
N ALA A 65 14.23 -6.32 6.37
CA ALA A 65 15.02 -5.12 6.18
C ALA A 65 15.16 -4.29 7.47
N LEU A 66 14.11 -4.27 8.31
CA LEU A 66 14.16 -3.59 9.61
C LEU A 66 14.95 -4.38 10.65
N ALA A 67 14.92 -5.72 10.60
CA ALA A 67 15.58 -6.59 11.56
C ALA A 67 17.07 -6.85 11.26
N TRP A 68 17.50 -6.72 10.00
CA TRP A 68 18.84 -7.11 9.55
C TRP A 68 19.53 -5.99 8.77
N GLN A 69 20.59 -5.40 9.35
CA GLN A 69 21.28 -4.23 8.78
C GLN A 69 21.73 -4.36 7.31
N PRO A 70 22.32 -5.48 6.85
CA PRO A 70 22.64 -5.68 5.43
C PRO A 70 21.43 -5.62 4.50
N ALA A 71 20.25 -6.03 4.98
CA ALA A 71 19.00 -6.00 4.23
C ALA A 71 18.27 -4.65 4.32
N ASN A 72 18.75 -3.70 5.13
CA ASN A 72 18.12 -2.40 5.35
C ASN A 72 17.75 -1.66 4.05
N PRO A 73 18.59 -1.63 3.00
CA PRO A 73 18.22 -0.98 1.73
C PRO A 73 16.97 -1.57 1.07
N LEU A 74 16.62 -2.84 1.33
CA LEU A 74 15.44 -3.48 0.75
C LEU A 74 14.13 -2.90 1.26
N ARG A 75 14.13 -2.17 2.39
CA ARG A 75 12.93 -1.50 2.92
C ARG A 75 12.28 -0.58 1.90
N TYR A 76 13.08 0.08 1.06
CA TYR A 76 12.59 1.05 0.07
C TYR A 76 11.80 0.40 -1.07
N LEU A 77 11.91 -0.92 -1.26
CA LEU A 77 11.13 -1.68 -2.24
C LEU A 77 9.74 -2.04 -1.71
N SER A 78 9.55 -2.02 -0.39
CA SER A 78 8.29 -2.43 0.21
C SER A 78 7.36 -1.23 0.42
N PRO A 79 6.09 -1.31 -0.01
CA PRO A 79 5.11 -0.26 0.28
C PRO A 79 4.87 -0.11 1.79
N PHE A 80 5.15 -1.14 2.58
CA PHE A 80 5.04 -1.12 4.05
C PHE A 80 6.04 -0.19 4.74
N HIS A 81 7.16 0.15 4.08
CA HIS A 81 8.10 1.14 4.62
C HIS A 81 7.49 2.55 4.62
N TYR A 82 6.66 2.86 3.63
CA TYR A 82 6.05 4.17 3.45
C TYR A 82 4.72 4.32 4.20
N TYR A 83 4.13 3.21 4.66
CA TYR A 83 2.89 3.20 5.43
C TYR A 83 3.17 3.30 6.94
N THR A 84 3.26 4.52 7.45
CA THR A 84 3.46 4.83 8.88
C THR A 84 2.22 5.46 9.53
N PRO A 85 1.11 4.72 9.69
CA PRO A 85 -0.13 5.26 10.23
C PRO A 85 0.01 5.70 11.69
N GLY A 86 0.91 5.10 12.47
CA GLY A 86 1.18 5.51 13.85
C GLY A 86 1.69 6.95 13.95
N ASP A 87 2.63 7.32 13.08
CA ASP A 87 3.12 8.70 13.00
C ASP A 87 2.02 9.65 12.54
N ALA A 88 1.20 9.22 11.58
CA ALA A 88 0.05 10.01 11.10
C ALA A 88 -0.96 10.29 12.21
N LEU A 89 -1.27 9.27 13.04
CA LEU A 89 -2.17 9.40 14.18
C LEU A 89 -1.57 10.32 15.26
N ALA A 90 -0.30 10.13 15.60
CA ALA A 90 0.36 10.86 16.69
C ALA A 90 0.69 12.33 16.34
N GLN A 91 1.15 12.59 15.12
CA GLN A 91 1.66 13.90 14.69
C GLN A 91 0.63 14.70 13.88
N GLY A 92 -0.51 14.08 13.53
CA GLY A 92 -1.54 14.71 12.71
C GLY A 92 -1.15 14.89 11.24
N GLY A 93 -0.12 14.19 10.76
CA GLY A 93 0.41 14.37 9.41
C GLY A 93 1.34 13.24 8.99
N PHE A 94 1.57 13.12 7.69
CA PHE A 94 2.41 12.08 7.10
C PHE A 94 3.51 12.71 6.26
N ALA A 95 4.59 11.96 6.04
CA ALA A 95 5.64 12.37 5.12
C ALA A 95 5.09 12.44 3.69
N ARG A 96 5.16 13.62 3.06
CA ARG A 96 4.70 13.83 1.68
C ARG A 96 5.43 12.92 0.68
N GLY A 97 6.71 12.64 0.92
CA GLY A 97 7.49 11.71 0.11
C GLY A 97 6.91 10.30 0.12
N SER A 98 6.56 9.78 1.31
CA SER A 98 5.93 8.47 1.44
C SER A 98 4.58 8.40 0.73
N LEU A 99 3.76 9.44 0.88
CA LEU A 99 2.48 9.53 0.14
C LEU A 99 2.72 9.50 -1.37
N ALA A 100 3.68 10.30 -1.86
CA ALA A 100 3.99 10.38 -3.29
C ALA A 100 4.46 9.03 -3.85
N VAL A 101 5.30 8.29 -3.11
CA VAL A 101 5.72 6.94 -3.52
C VAL A 101 4.53 6.00 -3.61
N LEU A 102 3.69 5.92 -2.57
CA LEU A 102 2.52 5.03 -2.55
C LEU A 102 1.55 5.31 -3.70
N VAL A 103 1.23 6.58 -3.93
CA VAL A 103 0.35 7.00 -5.04
C VAL A 103 1.00 6.69 -6.39
N THR A 104 2.29 6.97 -6.57
CA THR A 104 3.00 6.73 -7.83
C THR A 104 3.05 5.23 -8.16
N VAL A 105 3.33 4.38 -7.18
CA VAL A 105 3.33 2.91 -7.36
C VAL A 105 1.94 2.41 -7.76
N GLY A 106 0.90 2.89 -7.08
CA GLY A 106 -0.48 2.51 -7.40
C GLY A 106 -0.89 2.95 -8.80
N LEU A 107 -0.61 4.21 -9.17
CA LEU A 107 -0.89 4.73 -10.51
C LEU A 107 -0.07 4.03 -11.60
N ALA A 108 1.20 3.69 -11.33
CA ALA A 108 2.03 2.92 -12.25
C ALA A 108 1.46 1.52 -12.48
N GLY A 109 1.01 0.83 -11.41
CA GLY A 109 0.33 -0.46 -11.53
C GLY A 109 -0.97 -0.37 -12.34
N LEU A 110 -1.82 0.62 -12.06
CA LEU A 110 -3.03 0.87 -12.85
C LEU A 110 -2.70 1.18 -14.32
N GLY A 111 -1.70 2.03 -14.57
CA GLY A 111 -1.23 2.37 -15.90
C GLY A 111 -0.70 1.15 -16.66
N ALA A 112 0.02 0.25 -15.99
CA ALA A 112 0.52 -1.00 -16.57
C ALA A 112 -0.63 -1.98 -16.92
N ALA A 113 -1.76 -1.92 -16.21
CA ALA A 113 -2.91 -2.75 -16.51
C ALA A 113 -3.57 -2.40 -17.86
N VAL A 114 -3.55 -1.12 -18.27
CA VAL A 114 -4.18 -0.65 -19.51
C VAL A 114 -3.66 -1.38 -20.76
N PRO A 115 -2.35 -1.40 -21.08
CA PRO A 115 -1.87 -2.13 -22.25
C PRO A 115 -2.05 -3.64 -22.14
N LEU A 116 -2.06 -4.21 -20.93
CA LEU A 116 -2.31 -5.64 -20.72
C LEU A 116 -3.78 -6.01 -21.05
N LEU A 117 -4.72 -5.14 -20.69
CA LEU A 117 -6.13 -5.30 -21.03
C LEU A 117 -6.37 -5.12 -22.54
N LEU A 118 -5.75 -4.13 -23.17
CA LEU A 118 -5.89 -3.88 -24.61
C LEU A 118 -5.35 -5.03 -25.46
N ARG A 119 -4.38 -5.80 -24.96
CA ARG A 119 -3.83 -6.99 -25.62
C ARG A 119 -4.60 -8.27 -25.32
N ARG A 120 -5.54 -8.24 -24.37
CA ARG A 120 -6.38 -9.41 -24.09
C ARG A 120 -7.48 -9.48 -25.12
N ASP A 121 -7.44 -10.52 -25.95
CA ASP A 121 -8.63 -10.96 -26.66
C ASP A 121 -9.70 -11.30 -25.63
N LEU A 122 -10.76 -10.48 -25.62
CA LEU A 122 -11.95 -10.63 -24.79
C LEU A 122 -13.00 -11.53 -25.44
N ALA A 123 -12.69 -12.13 -26.60
CA ALA A 123 -13.55 -13.10 -27.24
C ALA A 123 -13.54 -14.44 -26.46
N PRO A 124 -14.73 -15.02 -26.19
CA PRO A 124 -14.88 -16.25 -25.40
C PRO A 124 -14.41 -17.51 -26.11
#